data_AF-A0A177WU60-F1
#
_entry.id   AF-A0A177WU60-F1
#
_cell.length_a   1.000
_cell.length_b   1.000
_cell.length_c   1.000
_cell.angle_alpha   90.00
_cell.angle_beta   90.00
_cell.angle_gamma   90.00
#
_symmetry.space_group_name_H-M   'P 1'
#
loop_
_entity.id
_entity.type
_entity.pdbx_description
1 polymer ?
#
loop_
_entity_poly.entity_id
_entity_poly.type
_entity_poly.pdbx_seq_one_letter_code
_entity_poly.pdbx_strand_id
1 'polypeptide(L)'
;MKLSIAVLSSILAICSVTVSNPVDPSSTTSIEPTSTLFPGLYHQYLSDCHPFTLNEIVLIKQYADVKHKLNQEAEEIDLKESRVEEQKELLDEQRRSLRLLQGHPTSTNQSVPNYELNIFQTQSGIETSHTTLKNLEEELSELYEIHLKVRKEWTELQSKLYGYLVKHGTTGVIVTGAPNLELYPEFMKCFGVFYDGSSQ
;
A
#
# COMPACT_ATOMS: atom_id res chain seq x y z
N MET A 1 -36.35 45.65 -8.26
CA MET A 1 -35.08 45.81 -9.02
C MET A 1 -34.00 45.06 -8.26
N LYS A 2 -33.23 44.21 -8.95
CA LYS A 2 -32.25 43.28 -8.36
C LYS A 2 -30.98 44.05 -7.97
N LEU A 3 -30.49 43.84 -6.75
CA LEU A 3 -29.20 44.36 -6.27
C LEU A 3 -28.13 43.30 -6.53
N SER A 4 -27.27 43.58 -7.50
CA SER A 4 -26.10 42.77 -7.84
C SER A 4 -24.93 43.15 -6.93
N ILE A 5 -24.44 42.20 -6.14
CA ILE A 5 -23.19 42.34 -5.39
C ILE A 5 -22.05 41.89 -6.31
N ALA A 6 -21.20 42.83 -6.68
CA ALA A 6 -19.94 42.55 -7.36
C ALA A 6 -18.89 42.19 -6.29
N VAL A 7 -18.44 40.93 -6.31
CA VAL A 7 -17.28 40.49 -5.52
C VAL A 7 -16.05 40.64 -6.40
N LEU A 8 -15.24 41.65 -6.10
CA LEU A 8 -13.84 41.76 -6.53
C LEU A 8 -13.03 40.78 -5.69
N SER A 9 -12.36 39.81 -6.32
CA SER A 9 -11.27 39.09 -5.66
C SER A 9 -10.16 38.77 -6.63
N SER A 10 -8.98 39.25 -6.25
CA SER A 10 -7.71 39.28 -6.97
C SER A 10 -7.17 37.89 -7.28
N ILE A 11 -6.76 37.67 -8.54
CA ILE A 11 -5.90 36.53 -8.89
C ILE A 11 -4.50 37.09 -9.18
N LEU A 12 -3.56 36.66 -8.34
CA LEU A 12 -2.14 37.00 -8.42
C LEU A 12 -1.49 36.40 -9.66
N ALA A 13 -0.59 37.19 -10.25
CA ALA A 13 0.18 36.87 -11.44
C ALA A 13 1.04 35.62 -11.25
N ILE A 14 0.95 34.69 -12.19
CA ILE A 14 1.79 33.51 -12.29
C ILE A 14 3.03 33.93 -13.09
N CYS A 15 4.18 34.06 -12.41
CA CYS A 15 5.46 34.26 -13.08
C CYS A 15 5.85 32.97 -13.81
N SER A 16 5.79 33.00 -15.14
CA SER A 16 6.24 31.93 -16.02
C SER A 16 7.78 31.90 -16.01
N VAL A 17 8.37 30.83 -15.48
CA VAL A 17 9.84 30.65 -15.50
C VAL A 17 10.18 29.79 -16.71
N THR A 18 10.94 30.36 -17.63
CA THR A 18 11.47 29.69 -18.82
C THR A 18 12.50 28.63 -18.40
N VAL A 19 12.16 27.35 -18.57
CA VAL A 19 13.11 26.25 -18.33
C VAL A 19 14.04 26.15 -19.53
N SER A 20 15.30 26.52 -19.37
CA SER A 20 16.37 26.25 -20.32
C SER A 20 16.88 24.83 -20.14
N ASN A 21 16.86 24.01 -21.20
CA ASN A 21 17.44 22.67 -21.21
C ASN A 21 18.92 22.69 -20.81
N PRO A 22 19.36 21.88 -19.82
CA PRO A 22 20.78 21.68 -19.62
C PRO A 22 21.32 20.70 -20.67
N VAL A 23 22.45 21.11 -21.25
CA VAL A 23 23.27 20.37 -22.20
C VAL A 23 23.94 19.18 -21.50
N ASP A 24 23.92 18.00 -22.11
CA ASP A 24 24.62 16.80 -21.66
C ASP A 24 26.14 17.02 -21.53
N PRO A 25 26.78 16.67 -20.40
CA PRO A 25 28.17 16.29 -20.38
C PRO A 25 28.28 14.77 -20.19
N SER A 26 28.69 14.09 -21.25
CA SER A 26 29.32 12.78 -21.16
C SER A 26 30.64 12.92 -20.39
N SER A 27 30.77 12.25 -19.24
CA SER A 27 32.06 11.81 -18.70
C SER A 27 31.88 10.76 -17.61
N THR A 28 32.31 9.56 -17.95
CA THR A 28 32.58 8.43 -17.07
C THR A 28 33.37 8.88 -15.84
N THR A 29 32.77 8.76 -14.65
CA THR A 29 33.49 8.92 -13.38
C THR A 29 33.16 7.73 -12.49
N SER A 30 34.20 7.04 -12.07
CA SER A 30 34.20 5.95 -11.08
C SER A 30 33.38 6.34 -9.85
N ILE A 31 32.35 5.55 -9.53
CA ILE A 31 31.54 5.73 -8.32
C ILE A 31 32.38 5.22 -7.14
N GLU A 32 33.13 6.13 -6.52
CA GLU A 32 33.44 6.02 -5.09
C GLU A 32 32.15 6.34 -4.30
N PRO A 33 31.85 5.65 -3.19
CA PRO A 33 30.65 5.90 -2.43
C PRO A 33 30.82 7.18 -1.62
N THR A 34 30.44 8.31 -2.22
CA THR A 34 30.39 9.60 -1.52
C THR A 34 29.32 9.53 -0.43
N SER A 35 29.76 9.31 0.80
CA SER A 35 28.97 9.52 2.03
C SER A 35 28.68 11.01 2.20
N THR A 36 27.69 11.53 1.49
CA THR A 36 27.17 12.91 1.68
C THR A 36 25.64 12.98 1.73
N LEU A 37 24.97 11.91 2.16
CA LEU A 37 23.56 12.00 2.59
C LEU A 37 23.52 12.08 4.12
N PHE A 38 23.34 13.28 4.66
CA PHE A 38 22.97 13.58 6.06
C PHE A 38 23.86 12.99 7.19
N PRO A 39 24.90 13.71 7.65
CA PRO A 39 25.82 13.25 8.70
C PRO A 39 25.16 13.00 10.08
N GLY A 40 24.01 13.64 10.37
CA GLY A 40 23.38 13.60 11.69
C GLY A 40 22.50 12.38 11.95
N LEU A 41 21.63 12.02 10.99
CA LEU A 41 20.74 10.87 11.13
C LEU A 41 21.51 9.55 10.99
N TYR A 42 22.46 9.46 10.04
CA TYR A 42 23.29 8.26 9.87
C TYR A 42 24.02 7.86 11.16
N HIS A 43 24.47 8.82 11.98
CA HIS A 43 25.25 8.53 13.18
C HIS A 43 24.43 7.87 14.30
N GLN A 44 23.12 8.14 14.38
CA GLN A 44 22.21 7.53 15.35
C GLN A 44 21.80 6.12 14.94
N TYR A 45 21.53 5.90 13.65
CA TYR A 45 21.24 4.57 13.11
C TYR A 45 22.44 3.61 13.26
N LEU A 46 23.67 4.13 13.13
CA LEU A 46 24.90 3.34 13.25
C LEU A 46 25.12 2.75 14.65
N SER A 47 24.63 3.39 15.73
CA SER A 47 24.80 2.81 17.08
C SER A 47 23.87 1.62 17.33
N ASP A 48 22.64 1.68 16.81
CA ASP A 48 21.67 0.58 16.98
C ASP A 48 21.89 -0.58 16.01
N CYS A 49 22.63 -0.34 14.93
CA CYS A 49 23.04 -1.34 13.97
C CYS A 49 24.44 -1.93 14.22
N HIS A 50 25.13 -1.60 15.31
CA HIS A 50 26.34 -2.34 15.66
C HIS A 50 25.96 -3.81 15.90
N PRO A 51 26.65 -4.79 15.29
CA PRO A 51 27.99 -4.73 14.69
C PRO A 51 28.07 -4.71 13.16
N PHE A 52 26.98 -4.40 12.47
CA PHE A 52 26.95 -4.40 11.01
C PHE A 52 27.79 -3.27 10.40
N THR A 53 28.46 -3.60 9.30
CA THR A 53 29.15 -2.67 8.41
C THR A 53 28.15 -1.83 7.61
N LEU A 54 28.60 -0.71 7.03
CA LEU A 54 27.75 0.15 6.21
C LEU A 54 27.03 -0.60 5.08
N ASN A 55 27.71 -1.52 4.39
CA ASN A 55 27.11 -2.29 3.29
C ASN A 55 26.01 -3.24 3.80
N GLU A 56 26.22 -3.86 4.96
CA GLU A 56 25.23 -4.73 5.61
C GLU A 56 24.02 -3.91 6.05
N ILE A 57 24.25 -2.74 6.65
CA ILE A 57 23.18 -1.81 7.06
C ILE A 57 22.32 -1.38 5.86
N VAL A 58 22.92 -1.06 4.71
CA VAL A 58 22.17 -0.71 3.50
C VAL A 58 21.28 -1.86 3.04
N LEU A 59 21.78 -3.11 3.07
CA LEU A 59 20.99 -4.28 2.70
C LEU A 59 19.88 -4.58 3.72
N ILE A 60 20.15 -4.40 5.03
CA ILE A 60 19.15 -4.54 6.10
C ILE A 60 18.04 -3.49 5.91
N LYS A 61 18.39 -2.25 5.58
CA LYS A 61 17.42 -1.20 5.27
C LYS A 61 16.53 -1.59 4.08
N GLN A 62 17.12 -1.99 2.96
CA GLN A 62 16.34 -2.42 1.78
C GLN A 62 15.39 -3.57 2.15
N TYR A 63 15.88 -4.54 2.93
CA TYR A 63 15.09 -5.66 3.39
C TYR A 63 13.91 -5.21 4.25
N ALA A 64 14.13 -4.26 5.17
CA ALA A 64 13.11 -3.67 6.01
C ALA A 64 12.06 -2.90 5.20
N ASP A 65 12.49 -2.07 4.23
CA ASP A 65 11.59 -1.28 3.38
C ASP A 65 10.64 -2.18 2.58
N VAL A 66 11.17 -3.22 1.93
CA VAL A 66 10.34 -4.15 1.14
C VAL A 66 9.45 -4.99 2.04
N LYS A 67 9.92 -5.39 3.24
CA LYS A 67 9.11 -6.14 4.21
C LYS A 67 7.96 -5.29 4.76
N HIS A 68 8.21 -4.01 5.02
CA HIS A 68 7.19 -3.05 5.44
C HIS A 68 6.10 -2.93 4.37
N LYS A 69 6.51 -2.69 3.11
CA LYS A 69 5.57 -2.67 1.98
C LYS A 69 4.78 -3.97 1.88
N LEU A 70 5.44 -5.13 1.96
CA LEU A 70 4.76 -6.42 1.89
C LEU A 70 3.65 -6.57 2.95
N ASN A 71 3.89 -6.06 4.15
CA ASN A 71 2.92 -6.12 5.24
C ASN A 71 1.78 -5.11 5.04
N GLN A 72 2.06 -3.90 4.53
CA GLN A 72 1.02 -2.94 4.15
C GLN A 72 0.08 -3.49 3.07
N GLU A 73 0.64 -4.11 2.02
CA GLU A 73 -0.16 -4.73 0.95
C GLU A 73 -1.03 -5.88 1.49
N ALA A 74 -0.52 -6.65 2.47
CA ALA A 74 -1.30 -7.70 3.12
C ALA A 74 -2.48 -7.14 3.93
N GLU A 75 -2.27 -6.06 4.69
CA GLU A 75 -3.34 -5.38 5.43
C GLU A 75 -4.40 -4.80 4.48
N GLU A 76 -3.99 -4.24 3.34
CA GLU A 76 -4.92 -3.73 2.32
C GLU A 76 -5.75 -4.85 1.69
N ILE A 77 -5.13 -6.00 1.39
CA ILE A 77 -5.82 -7.20 0.93
C ILE A 77 -6.88 -7.65 1.94
N ASP A 78 -6.51 -7.82 3.22
CA ASP A 78 -7.43 -8.27 4.27
C ASP A 78 -8.64 -7.34 4.43
N LEU A 79 -8.39 -6.02 4.37
CA LEU A 79 -9.46 -5.01 4.39
C LEU A 79 -10.37 -5.13 3.17
N LYS A 80 -9.78 -5.33 1.99
CA LYS A 80 -10.53 -5.42 0.73
C LYS A 80 -11.38 -6.68 0.66
N GLU A 81 -10.85 -7.81 1.12
CA GLU A 81 -11.60 -9.07 1.25
C GLU A 81 -12.80 -8.92 2.17
N SER A 82 -12.62 -8.26 3.31
CA SER A 82 -13.72 -7.96 4.25
C SER A 82 -14.82 -7.15 3.56
N ARG A 83 -14.45 -6.11 2.79
CA ARG A 83 -15.42 -5.30 2.02
C ARG A 83 -16.13 -6.09 0.92
N VAL A 84 -15.43 -7.01 0.26
CA VAL A 84 -16.05 -7.91 -0.73
C VAL A 84 -17.10 -8.78 -0.06
N GLU A 85 -16.81 -9.32 1.13
CA GLU A 85 -17.76 -10.17 1.85
C GLU A 85 -18.97 -9.39 2.35
N GLU A 86 -18.77 -8.22 2.97
CA GLU A 86 -19.86 -7.31 3.38
C GLU A 86 -20.78 -6.97 2.19
N GLN A 87 -20.20 -6.70 1.02
CA GLN A 87 -20.95 -6.37 -0.18
C GLN A 87 -21.75 -7.56 -0.72
N LYS A 88 -21.23 -8.80 -0.58
CA LYS A 88 -21.97 -10.03 -0.92
C LYS A 88 -23.16 -10.24 0.01
N GLU A 89 -22.97 -10.03 1.32
CA GLU A 89 -24.05 -10.14 2.31
C GLU A 89 -25.19 -9.15 2.03
N LEU A 90 -24.83 -7.88 1.74
CA LEU A 90 -25.80 -6.85 1.36
C LEU A 90 -26.59 -7.25 0.10
N LEU A 91 -25.89 -7.73 -0.92
CA LEU A 91 -26.52 -8.18 -2.17
C LEU A 91 -27.49 -9.34 -1.93
N ASP A 92 -27.13 -10.27 -1.06
CA ASP A 92 -27.99 -11.39 -0.68
C ASP A 92 -29.23 -10.93 0.12
N GLU A 93 -29.08 -9.97 1.02
CA GLU A 93 -30.21 -9.36 1.72
C GLU A 93 -31.17 -8.64 0.76
N GLN A 94 -30.65 -7.83 -0.15
CA GLN A 94 -31.46 -7.16 -1.18
C GLN A 94 -32.20 -8.17 -2.06
N ARG A 95 -31.54 -9.27 -2.46
CA ARG A 95 -32.18 -10.36 -3.22
C ARG A 95 -33.27 -11.07 -2.41
N ARG A 96 -33.07 -11.28 -1.11
CA ARG A 96 -34.12 -11.84 -0.21
C ARG A 96 -35.31 -10.89 -0.12
N SER A 97 -35.07 -9.60 0.09
CA SER A 97 -36.11 -8.57 0.16
C SER A 97 -36.93 -8.50 -1.14
N LEU A 98 -36.25 -8.51 -2.30
CA LEU A 98 -36.93 -8.53 -3.60
C LEU A 98 -37.84 -9.76 -3.76
N ARG A 99 -37.38 -10.95 -3.35
CA ARG A 99 -38.21 -12.17 -3.39
C ARG A 99 -39.43 -12.08 -2.48
N LEU A 100 -39.30 -11.48 -1.31
CA LEU A 100 -40.42 -11.27 -0.38
C LEU A 100 -41.45 -10.30 -0.97
N LEU A 101 -40.99 -9.19 -1.55
CA LEU A 101 -41.86 -8.24 -2.25
C LEU A 101 -42.62 -8.93 -3.38
N GLN A 102 -41.92 -9.67 -4.25
CA GLN A 102 -42.54 -10.38 -5.37
C GLN A 102 -43.47 -11.52 -4.95
N GLY A 103 -43.20 -12.17 -3.82
CA GLY A 103 -43.99 -13.30 -3.30
C GLY A 103 -45.27 -12.89 -2.57
N HIS A 104 -45.51 -11.60 -2.34
CA HIS A 104 -46.74 -11.08 -1.71
C HIS A 104 -47.46 -10.11 -2.66
N PRO A 105 -48.13 -10.62 -3.70
CA PRO A 105 -48.98 -9.78 -4.54
C PRO A 105 -50.16 -9.28 -3.70
N THR A 106 -50.07 -8.02 -3.26
CA THR A 106 -51.19 -7.14 -2.86
C THR A 106 -52.36 -7.84 -2.14
N SER A 107 -52.16 -8.22 -0.87
CA SER A 107 -53.25 -8.47 0.09
C SER A 107 -53.39 -7.38 1.15
N THR A 108 -52.46 -6.41 1.19
CA THR A 108 -52.40 -5.35 2.18
C THR A 108 -52.68 -4.00 1.53
N ASN A 109 -53.30 -3.07 2.27
CA ASN A 109 -53.81 -1.74 1.91
C ASN A 109 -52.82 -0.73 1.24
N GLN A 110 -51.78 -1.20 0.55
CA GLN A 110 -50.77 -0.39 -0.12
C GLN A 110 -51.21 -0.13 -1.56
N SER A 111 -51.15 1.13 -1.99
CA SER A 111 -51.49 1.48 -3.37
C SER A 111 -50.50 0.81 -4.33
N VAL A 112 -51.02 0.22 -5.41
CA VAL A 112 -50.25 -0.44 -6.47
C VAL A 112 -49.02 0.38 -6.93
N PRO A 113 -49.09 1.72 -7.09
CA PRO A 113 -47.94 2.53 -7.48
C PRO A 113 -46.76 2.50 -6.49
N ASN A 114 -47.04 2.37 -5.18
CA ASN A 114 -46.00 2.34 -4.15
C ASN A 114 -45.28 0.98 -4.11
N TYR A 115 -46.00 -0.10 -4.41
CA TYR A 115 -45.43 -1.44 -4.50
C TYR A 115 -44.48 -1.59 -5.70
N GLU A 116 -44.91 -1.15 -6.89
CA GLU A 116 -44.06 -1.20 -8.10
C GLU A 116 -42.80 -0.34 -7.95
N LEU A 117 -42.92 0.84 -7.32
CA LEU A 117 -41.79 1.71 -7.04
C LEU A 117 -40.76 1.03 -6.13
N ASN A 118 -41.19 0.35 -5.07
CA ASN A 118 -40.29 -0.36 -4.14
C ASN A 118 -39.53 -1.50 -4.84
N ILE A 119 -40.20 -2.25 -5.73
CA ILE A 119 -39.55 -3.29 -6.54
C ILE A 119 -38.47 -2.67 -7.43
N PHE A 120 -38.82 -1.61 -8.16
CA PHE A 120 -37.90 -0.92 -9.05
C PHE A 120 -36.67 -0.38 -8.30
N GLN A 121 -36.89 0.27 -7.15
CA GLN A 121 -35.80 0.78 -6.31
C GLN A 121 -34.90 -0.35 -5.80
N THR A 122 -35.48 -1.47 -5.36
CA THR A 122 -34.72 -2.63 -4.88
C THR A 122 -33.88 -3.23 -6.02
N GLN A 123 -34.44 -3.35 -7.23
CA GLN A 123 -33.71 -3.84 -8.41
C GLN A 123 -32.55 -2.91 -8.79
N SER A 124 -32.78 -1.59 -8.81
CA SER A 124 -31.71 -0.62 -9.08
C SER A 124 -30.61 -0.66 -8.01
N GLY A 125 -30.98 -0.87 -6.74
CA GLY A 125 -30.03 -1.08 -5.65
C GLY A 125 -29.18 -2.35 -5.83
N ILE A 126 -29.78 -3.44 -6.32
CA ILE A 126 -29.08 -4.70 -6.65
C ILE A 126 -28.07 -4.48 -7.79
N GLU A 127 -28.46 -3.78 -8.86
CA GLU A 127 -27.57 -3.48 -10.00
C GLU A 127 -26.37 -2.64 -9.56
N THR A 128 -26.62 -1.62 -8.74
CA THR A 128 -25.56 -0.79 -8.15
C THR A 128 -24.63 -1.64 -7.29
N SER A 129 -25.19 -2.47 -6.41
CA SER A 129 -24.42 -3.32 -5.51
C SER A 129 -23.57 -4.34 -6.25
N HIS A 130 -24.09 -4.91 -7.34
CA HIS A 130 -23.36 -5.82 -8.22
C HIS A 130 -22.19 -5.11 -8.91
N THR A 131 -22.38 -3.88 -9.36
CA THR A 131 -21.32 -3.06 -9.97
C THR A 131 -20.21 -2.78 -8.96
N THR A 132 -20.58 -2.39 -7.73
CA THR A 132 -19.61 -2.20 -6.64
C THR A 132 -18.84 -3.47 -6.32
N LEU A 133 -19.52 -4.61 -6.23
CA LEU A 133 -18.86 -5.90 -5.95
C LEU A 133 -17.84 -6.25 -7.04
N LYS A 134 -18.21 -6.10 -8.32
CA LYS A 134 -17.30 -6.35 -9.45
C LYS A 134 -16.03 -5.49 -9.38
N ASN A 135 -16.19 -4.20 -9.09
CA ASN A 135 -15.04 -3.29 -8.97
C ASN A 135 -14.14 -3.68 -7.78
N LEU A 136 -14.72 -4.06 -6.64
CA LEU A 136 -13.95 -4.51 -5.48
C LEU A 136 -13.16 -5.80 -5.79
N GLU A 137 -13.77 -6.75 -6.50
CA GLU A 137 -13.12 -8.00 -6.92
C GLU A 137 -11.97 -7.75 -7.92
N GLU A 138 -12.15 -6.81 -8.85
CA GLU A 138 -11.10 -6.38 -9.79
C GLU A 138 -9.93 -5.72 -9.04
N GLU A 139 -10.21 -4.75 -8.17
CA GLU A 139 -9.19 -4.08 -7.36
C GLU A 139 -8.45 -5.06 -6.43
N LEU A 140 -9.15 -6.03 -5.85
CA LEU A 140 -8.53 -7.09 -5.04
C LEU A 140 -7.58 -7.97 -5.87
N SER A 141 -7.98 -8.31 -7.11
CA SER A 141 -7.12 -9.08 -8.02
C SER A 141 -5.83 -8.32 -8.35
N GLU A 142 -5.90 -7.00 -8.54
CA GLU A 142 -4.72 -6.17 -8.80
C GLU A 142 -3.78 -6.11 -7.59
N LEU A 143 -4.34 -5.96 -6.38
CA LEU A 143 -3.57 -5.99 -5.13
C LEU A 143 -2.84 -7.33 -4.95
N TYR A 144 -3.50 -8.44 -5.25
CA TYR A 144 -2.86 -9.76 -5.20
C TYR A 144 -1.64 -9.87 -6.13
N GLU A 145 -1.73 -9.33 -7.35
CA GLU A 145 -0.61 -9.29 -8.29
C GLU A 145 0.56 -8.42 -7.78
N ILE A 146 0.26 -7.29 -7.15
CA ILE A 146 1.26 -6.41 -6.53
C ILE A 146 1.95 -7.14 -5.37
N HIS A 147 1.16 -7.74 -4.47
CA HIS A 147 1.65 -8.49 -3.32
C HIS A 147 2.59 -9.62 -3.72
N LEU A 148 2.25 -10.37 -4.78
CA LEU A 148 3.11 -11.43 -5.31
C LEU A 148 4.45 -10.89 -5.82
N LYS A 149 4.46 -9.73 -6.50
CA LYS A 149 5.70 -9.09 -6.98
C LYS A 149 6.57 -8.64 -5.81
N VAL A 150 5.99 -7.95 -4.82
CA VAL A 150 6.71 -7.48 -3.63
C VAL A 150 7.24 -8.66 -2.81
N ARG A 151 6.46 -9.74 -2.67
CA ARG A 151 6.89 -10.97 -1.99
C ARG A 151 8.09 -11.62 -2.67
N LYS A 152 8.10 -11.64 -4.01
CA LYS A 152 9.22 -12.17 -4.79
C LYS A 152 10.47 -11.33 -4.56
N GLU A 153 10.36 -10.00 -4.67
CA GLU A 153 11.46 -9.07 -4.38
C GLU A 153 12.02 -9.26 -2.96
N TRP A 154 11.14 -9.36 -1.97
CA TRP A 154 11.52 -9.61 -0.58
C TRP A 154 12.30 -10.93 -0.43
N THR A 155 11.86 -12.01 -1.08
CA THR A 155 12.51 -13.33 -1.02
C THR A 155 13.90 -13.32 -1.67
N GLU A 156 14.05 -12.62 -2.80
CA GLU A 156 15.33 -12.42 -3.47
C GLU A 156 16.30 -11.63 -2.59
N LEU A 157 15.79 -10.57 -1.97
CA LEU A 157 16.57 -9.73 -1.07
C LEU A 157 16.96 -10.46 0.22
N GLN A 158 16.07 -11.27 0.79
CA GLN A 158 16.36 -12.16 1.91
C GLN A 158 17.54 -13.08 1.59
N SER A 159 17.51 -13.72 0.42
CA SER A 159 18.56 -14.63 -0.03
C SER A 159 19.88 -13.89 -0.25
N LYS A 160 19.84 -12.71 -0.86
CA LYS A 160 21.02 -11.86 -1.10
C LYS A 160 21.64 -11.38 0.21
N LEU A 161 20.83 -10.91 1.15
CA LEU A 161 21.26 -10.45 2.46
C LEU A 161 21.88 -11.59 3.26
N TYR A 162 21.20 -12.73 3.34
CA TYR A 162 21.74 -13.92 4.01
C TYR A 162 23.08 -14.36 3.39
N GLY A 163 23.16 -14.47 2.06
CA GLY A 163 24.39 -14.84 1.37
C GLY A 163 25.53 -13.84 1.60
N TYR A 164 25.21 -12.54 1.64
CA TYR A 164 26.20 -11.50 1.95
C TYR A 164 26.72 -11.64 3.38
N LEU A 165 25.82 -11.79 4.36
CA LEU A 165 26.17 -11.92 5.77
C LEU A 165 26.94 -13.22 6.07
N VAL A 166 26.65 -14.32 5.40
CA VAL A 166 27.45 -15.56 5.54
C VAL A 166 28.87 -15.36 5.02
N LYS A 167 29.03 -14.65 3.91
CA LYS A 167 30.35 -14.47 3.25
C LYS A 167 31.20 -13.38 3.89
N HIS A 168 30.56 -12.31 4.35
CA HIS A 168 31.21 -11.06 4.78
C HIS A 168 30.94 -10.71 6.24
N GLY A 169 30.03 -11.43 6.91
CA GLY A 169 29.66 -11.19 8.29
C GLY A 169 30.88 -11.27 9.19
N THR A 170 31.31 -10.10 9.66
CA THR A 170 32.46 -9.96 10.56
C THR A 170 32.16 -10.40 11.99
N THR A 171 30.89 -10.69 12.30
CA THR A 171 30.42 -10.84 13.67
C THR A 171 30.30 -12.27 14.20
N GLY A 172 30.50 -13.29 13.37
CA GLY A 172 30.27 -14.66 13.81
C GLY A 172 28.79 -15.04 14.07
N VAL A 173 27.86 -14.07 13.97
CA VAL A 173 26.44 -14.21 14.32
C VAL A 173 25.73 -15.25 13.45
N ILE A 174 26.14 -15.42 12.19
CA ILE A 174 25.48 -16.29 11.19
C ILE A 174 26.44 -17.41 10.74
N VAL A 175 27.29 -17.92 11.64
CA VAL A 175 28.35 -18.89 11.26
C VAL A 175 27.85 -20.33 11.11
N THR A 176 26.66 -20.70 11.63
CA THR A 176 26.15 -22.09 11.51
C THR A 176 24.62 -22.25 11.51
N GLY A 177 23.84 -21.17 11.42
CA GLY A 177 22.39 -21.19 11.65
C GLY A 177 21.52 -21.22 10.39
N ALA A 178 20.23 -21.52 10.60
CA ALA A 178 19.18 -21.50 9.57
C ALA A 178 19.10 -20.13 8.86
N PRO A 179 18.60 -20.08 7.60
CA PRO A 179 18.47 -18.85 6.80
C PRO A 179 17.47 -17.83 7.34
N ASN A 180 16.88 -18.09 8.52
CA ASN A 180 15.94 -17.18 9.14
C ASN A 180 16.69 -16.08 9.90
N LEU A 181 16.78 -14.91 9.27
CA LEU A 181 17.42 -13.71 9.83
C LEU A 181 16.71 -13.20 11.10
N GLU A 182 15.42 -13.49 11.27
CA GLU A 182 14.63 -13.04 12.42
C GLU A 182 15.03 -13.71 13.74
N LEU A 183 15.84 -14.76 13.68
CA LEU A 183 16.36 -15.45 14.87
C LEU A 183 17.54 -14.71 15.53
N TYR A 184 18.12 -13.70 14.88
CA TYR A 184 19.30 -12.99 15.37
C TYR A 184 18.90 -11.65 15.98
N PRO A 185 19.01 -11.47 17.31
CA PRO A 185 18.55 -10.26 18.00
C PRO A 185 19.22 -8.98 17.49
N GLU A 186 20.51 -9.03 17.16
CA GLU A 186 21.27 -7.89 16.64
C GLU A 186 20.73 -7.46 15.27
N PHE A 187 20.42 -8.43 14.41
CA PHE A 187 19.75 -8.16 13.14
C PHE A 187 18.39 -7.54 13.38
N MET A 188 17.56 -8.13 14.24
CA MET A 188 16.21 -7.61 14.52
C MET A 188 16.22 -6.22 15.12
N LYS A 189 17.23 -5.88 15.93
CA LYS A 189 17.42 -4.52 16.46
C LYS A 189 17.67 -3.52 15.32
N CYS A 190 18.62 -3.81 14.43
CA CYS A 190 18.92 -2.94 13.28
C CYS A 190 17.75 -2.88 12.28
N PHE A 191 17.09 -4.03 12.04
CA PHE A 191 15.90 -4.14 11.20
C PHE A 191 14.78 -3.25 11.72
N GLY A 192 14.45 -3.32 13.02
CA GLY A 192 13.35 -2.56 13.61
C GLY A 192 13.52 -1.05 13.45
N VAL A 193 14.75 -0.56 13.56
CA VAL A 193 15.08 0.85 13.33
C VAL A 193 14.65 1.33 11.94
N PHE A 194 14.83 0.50 10.90
CA PHE A 194 14.36 0.84 9.55
C PHE A 194 12.89 0.50 9.35
N TYR A 195 12.44 -0.67 9.79
CA TYR A 195 11.08 -1.14 9.58
C TYR A 195 10.03 -0.22 10.23
N ASP A 196 10.29 0.26 11.45
CA ASP A 196 9.42 1.20 12.15
C ASP A 196 9.61 2.63 11.61
N GLY A 197 10.85 2.99 11.27
CA GLY A 197 11.21 4.29 10.70
C GLY A 197 10.62 4.56 9.31
N SER A 198 10.34 3.51 8.53
CA SER A 198 9.68 3.61 7.22
C SER A 198 8.19 3.94 7.31
N SER A 199 7.66 4.11 8.52
CA SER A 199 6.29 4.59 8.80
C SER A 199 6.17 6.12 8.88
N GLN A 200 7.26 6.88 8.69
CA GLN A 200 7.28 8.36 8.65
C GLN A 200 7.42 8.91 7.23
#